data_AF-A0A5C6DRS9-F1
#
_entry.id   AF-A0A5C6DRS9-F1
#
_cell.length_a   1.000
_cell.length_b   1.000
_cell.length_c   1.000
_cell.angle_alpha   90.00
_cell.angle_beta   90.00
_cell.angle_gamma   90.00
#
_symmetry.space_group_name_H-M   'P 1'
#
loop_
_entity.id
_entity.type
_entity.pdbx_description
1 polymer ?
#
loop_
_entity_poly.entity_id
_entity_poly.type
_entity_poly.pdbx_seq_one_letter_code
_entity_poly.pdbx_strand_id
1 'polypeptide(L)'
;MLATTIGLLAMLLVGLMSWPLARGVSGIAIGLIASTMFALLLRKKLGQPISIVASGIGAIVACFFAISTAEILPPGSLQWFFQGGLYGAAFGVPVATILSPLALIERRRVNDDSVSN
;
A
#
# COMPACT_ATOMS: atom_id res chain seq x y z
N MET A 1 -2.74 -5.59 -4.42
CA MET A 1 -1.41 -6.14 -4.69
C MET A 1 -0.52 -5.16 -5.43
N LEU A 2 -0.71 -4.91 -6.74
CA LEU A 2 0.15 -4.00 -7.51
C LEU A 2 0.18 -2.56 -6.98
N ALA A 3 -0.98 -2.01 -6.62
CA ALA A 3 -1.04 -0.68 -6.03
C ALA A 3 -0.37 -0.62 -4.65
N THR A 4 -0.35 -1.74 -3.92
CA THR A 4 0.26 -1.86 -2.59
C THR A 4 1.78 -1.85 -2.69
N THR A 5 2.35 -2.62 -3.62
CA THR A 5 3.79 -2.65 -3.87
C THR A 5 4.29 -1.33 -4.43
N ILE A 6 3.51 -0.64 -5.25
CA ILE A 6 3.87 0.69 -5.78
C ILE A 6 3.83 1.76 -4.69
N GLY A 7 2.86 1.72 -3.79
CA GLY A 7 2.83 2.60 -2.61
C GLY A 7 4.04 2.41 -1.72
N LEU A 8 4.41 1.16 -1.43
CA LEU A 8 5.63 0.82 -0.70
C LEU A 8 6.88 1.35 -1.44
N LEU A 9 7.00 1.08 -2.73
CA LEU A 9 8.17 1.49 -3.53
C LEU A 9 8.32 3.01 -3.58
N ALA A 10 7.21 3.75 -3.70
CA ALA A 10 7.21 5.20 -3.62
C ALA A 10 7.72 5.70 -2.25
N MET A 11 7.24 5.11 -1.15
CA MET A 11 7.70 5.45 0.19
C MET A 11 9.19 5.14 0.39
N LEU A 12 9.68 4.00 -0.12
CA LEU A 12 11.09 3.62 -0.05
C LEU A 12 11.97 4.58 -0.85
N LEU A 13 11.54 5.00 -2.04
CA LEU A 13 12.26 6.01 -2.84
C LEU A 13 12.34 7.34 -2.11
N VAL A 14 11.23 7.79 -1.50
CA VAL A 14 11.24 9.03 -0.69
C VAL A 14 12.15 8.86 0.52
N GLY A 15 12.16 7.70 1.18
CA GLY A 15 13.04 7.42 2.31
C GLY A 15 14.52 7.34 1.96
N LEU A 16 14.84 6.90 0.74
CA LEU A 16 16.21 6.90 0.22
C LEU A 16 16.70 8.33 -0.09
N MET A 17 15.83 9.18 -0.64
CA MET A 17 16.19 10.57 -0.96
C MET A 17 16.17 11.49 0.26
N SER A 18 15.20 11.30 1.16
CA SER A 18 15.00 12.14 2.33
C SER A 18 14.40 11.33 3.48
N TRP A 19 15.29 10.73 4.28
CA TRP A 19 14.90 10.01 5.49
C TRP A 19 14.01 10.83 6.44
N PRO A 20 14.27 12.13 6.70
CA PRO A 20 13.42 12.93 7.59
C PRO A 20 11.96 13.00 7.14
N LEU A 21 11.71 13.02 5.82
CA LEU A 21 10.36 13.03 5.28
C LEU A 21 9.68 11.66 5.39
N ALA A 22 10.43 10.58 5.27
CA ALA A 22 9.88 9.22 5.29
C ALA A 22 9.77 8.61 6.70
N ARG A 23 10.30 9.28 7.73
CA ARG A 23 10.32 8.77 9.09
C ARG A 23 8.94 8.87 9.75
N GLY A 24 8.44 7.75 10.25
CA GLY A 24 7.20 7.71 11.04
C GLY A 24 5.93 7.86 10.21
N VAL A 25 4.97 8.64 10.71
CA VAL A 25 3.61 8.72 10.13
C VAL A 25 3.61 9.32 8.72
N SER A 26 4.54 10.22 8.41
CA SER A 26 4.65 10.85 7.09
C SER A 26 5.02 9.83 6.00
N GLY A 27 5.90 8.87 6.28
CA GLY A 27 6.23 7.78 5.34
C GLY A 27 5.02 6.91 5.03
N ILE A 28 4.23 6.58 6.06
CA ILE A 28 2.98 5.82 5.90
C ILE A 28 1.98 6.62 5.04
N ALA A 29 1.84 7.92 5.27
CA ALA A 29 0.96 8.78 4.49
C ALA A 29 1.36 8.82 3.01
N ILE A 30 2.65 8.94 2.70
CA ILE A 30 3.16 8.94 1.33
C ILE A 30 2.83 7.60 0.64
N GLY A 31 3.11 6.48 1.31
CA GLY A 31 2.82 5.16 0.77
C GLY A 31 1.32 4.92 0.57
N LEU A 32 0.49 5.41 1.50
CA LEU A 32 -0.97 5.32 1.41
C LEU A 32 -1.52 6.16 0.25
N ILE A 33 -1.10 7.42 0.12
CA ILE A 33 -1.54 8.32 -0.96
C ILE A 33 -1.12 7.74 -2.31
N ALA A 34 0.14 7.33 -2.46
CA ALA A 34 0.64 6.72 -3.69
C ALA A 34 -0.15 5.44 -4.02
N SER A 35 -0.41 4.59 -3.04
CA SER A 35 -1.18 3.35 -3.24
C SER A 35 -2.63 3.62 -3.63
N THR A 36 -3.31 4.54 -2.95
CA THR A 36 -4.71 4.86 -3.23
C THR A 36 -4.89 5.55 -4.57
N MET A 37 -4.03 6.51 -4.92
CA MET A 37 -4.03 7.14 -6.25
C MET A 37 -3.82 6.09 -7.35
N PHE A 38 -2.88 5.17 -7.15
CA PHE A 38 -2.62 4.11 -8.13
C PHE A 38 -3.75 3.09 -8.23
N ALA A 39 -4.38 2.73 -7.11
CA ALA A 39 -5.56 1.86 -7.08
C ALA A 39 -6.76 2.50 -7.78
N LEU A 40 -6.98 3.81 -7.61
CA LEU A 40 -8.01 4.58 -8.32
C LEU A 40 -7.76 4.61 -9.82
N LEU A 41 -6.51 4.86 -10.23
CA LEU A 41 -6.09 4.83 -11.64
C LEU A 41 -6.33 3.44 -12.26
N LEU A 42 -5.93 2.37 -11.57
CA LEU A 42 -6.18 1.01 -12.04
C LEU A 42 -7.68 0.70 -12.12
N ARG A 43 -8.48 1.12 -11.14
CA ARG A 43 -9.93 0.91 -11.15
C ARG A 43 -10.58 1.60 -12.34
N LYS A 44 -10.16 2.83 -12.65
CA LYS A 44 -10.64 3.60 -13.80
C LYS A 44 -10.21 2.98 -15.14
N LYS A 45 -8.98 2.47 -15.23
CA LYS A 45 -8.40 1.97 -16.49
C LYS A 45 -8.78 0.51 -16.81
N LEU A 46 -8.89 -0.36 -15.81
CA LEU A 46 -9.21 -1.77 -15.99
C LEU A 46 -10.69 -2.12 -15.77
N GLY A 47 -11.50 -1.22 -15.21
CA GLY A 47 -12.94 -1.48 -14.96
C GLY A 47 -13.23 -2.61 -13.96
N GLN A 48 -12.20 -3.16 -13.33
CA GLN A 48 -12.31 -4.27 -12.38
C GLN A 48 -12.67 -3.77 -10.97
N PRO A 49 -13.37 -4.59 -10.16
CA PRO A 49 -13.62 -4.27 -8.75
C PRO A 49 -12.32 -4.40 -7.96
N ILE A 50 -11.59 -3.28 -7.85
CA ILE A 50 -10.39 -3.16 -7.04
C ILE A 50 -10.79 -2.55 -5.70
N SER A 51 -10.55 -3.27 -4.61
CA SER A 51 -10.76 -2.74 -3.26
C SER A 51 -9.66 -1.74 -2.94
N ILE A 52 -10.03 -0.46 -2.92
CA ILE A 52 -9.19 0.65 -2.52
C ILE A 52 -8.81 0.49 -1.04
N VAL A 53 -9.74 0.02 -0.21
CA VAL A 53 -9.54 -0.23 1.23
C VAL A 53 -8.50 -1.32 1.46
N ALA A 54 -8.60 -2.46 0.75
CA ALA A 54 -7.62 -3.53 0.83
C ALA A 54 -6.22 -3.07 0.41
N SER A 55 -6.14 -2.24 -0.64
CA SER A 55 -4.87 -1.66 -1.08
C SER A 55 -4.29 -0.69 -0.05
N GLY A 56 -5.12 0.19 0.53
CA GLY A 56 -4.69 1.17 1.52
C GLY A 56 -4.20 0.51 2.81
N ILE A 57 -4.97 -0.43 3.37
CA ILE A 57 -4.57 -1.16 4.59
C ILE A 57 -3.30 -1.97 4.34
N GLY A 58 -3.22 -2.67 3.21
CA GLY A 58 -2.00 -3.38 2.82
C GLY A 58 -0.79 -2.44 2.74
N ALA A 59 -0.96 -1.23 2.19
CA ALA A 59 0.12 -0.25 2.05
C ALA A 59 0.55 0.32 3.41
N ILE A 60 -0.39 0.55 4.33
CA ILE A 60 -0.08 0.98 5.70
C ILE A 60 0.81 -0.06 6.39
N VAL A 61 0.38 -1.32 6.37
CA VAL A 61 1.14 -2.42 7.00
C VAL A 61 2.51 -2.57 6.35
N ALA A 62 2.56 -2.52 5.01
CA ALA A 62 3.81 -2.62 4.27
C ALA A 62 4.80 -1.50 4.65
N CYS A 63 4.32 -0.25 4.66
CA CYS A 63 5.14 0.91 5.00
C CYS A 63 5.54 0.93 6.47
N PHE A 64 4.66 0.50 7.38
CA PHE A 64 4.98 0.39 8.79
C PHE A 64 6.15 -0.57 9.01
N PHE A 65 6.08 -1.79 8.48
CA PHE A 65 7.17 -2.76 8.61
C PHE A 65 8.46 -2.29 7.93
N ALA A 66 8.37 -1.63 6.77
CA ALA A 66 9.53 -1.06 6.11
C ALA A 66 10.16 0.09 6.91
N ILE A 67 9.39 0.92 7.61
CA ILE A 67 9.94 1.98 8.47
C ILE A 67 10.59 1.37 9.70
N SER A 68 9.96 0.38 10.33
CA SER A 68 10.47 -0.27 11.53
C SER A 68 11.83 -0.95 11.32
N THR A 69 12.15 -1.42 10.11
CA THR A 69 13.49 -1.98 9.85
C THR A 69 14.61 -0.95 9.95
N ALA A 70 14.31 0.36 9.93
CA ALA A 70 15.29 1.40 10.17
C ALA A 70 15.71 1.54 11.64
N GLU A 71 15.06 0.82 12.57
CA GLU A 71 15.55 0.69 13.94
C GLU A 71 16.75 -0.27 14.03
N ILE A 72 16.85 -1.19 13.08
CA ILE A 72 17.89 -2.23 13.03
C ILE A 72 18.96 -1.88 11.98
N LEU A 73 18.55 -1.24 10.89
CA LEU A 73 19.42 -0.91 9.75
C LEU A 73 19.62 0.61 9.64
N PRO A 74 20.76 1.06 9.08
CA PRO A 74 21.01 2.48 8.88
C PRO A 74 19.87 3.12 8.07
N PRO A 75 19.16 4.12 8.63
CA PRO A 75 18.04 4.75 7.97
C PRO A 75 18.44 5.43 6.65
N GLY A 76 17.60 5.32 5.62
CA GLY A 76 17.86 5.92 4.30
C GLY A 76 19.00 5.26 3.52
N SER A 77 19.58 4.17 4.02
CA SER A 77 20.61 3.42 3.30
C SER A 77 20.01 2.52 2.22
N LEU A 78 20.83 2.17 1.23
CA LEU A 78 20.50 1.15 0.21
C LEU A 78 20.19 -0.21 0.84
N GLN A 79 20.85 -0.56 1.94
CA GLN A 79 20.58 -1.80 2.67
C GLN A 79 19.19 -1.79 3.32
N TRP A 80 18.81 -0.68 3.96
CA TRP A 80 17.46 -0.48 4.49
C TRP A 80 16.42 -0.52 3.36
N PHE A 81 16.70 0.10 2.20
CA PHE A 81 15.78 0.09 1.07
C PHE A 81 15.42 -1.33 0.62
N PHE A 82 16.44 -2.19 0.45
CA PHE A 82 16.20 -3.57 0.00
C PHE A 82 15.60 -4.44 1.11
N GLN A 83 16.18 -4.44 2.31
CA GLN A 83 15.70 -5.29 3.39
C GLN A 83 14.36 -4.80 3.92
N GLY A 84 14.22 -3.51 4.21
CA GLY A 84 12.97 -2.89 4.63
C GLY A 84 11.87 -3.03 3.59
N GLY A 85 12.20 -2.87 2.30
CA GLY A 85 11.25 -3.14 1.23
C GLY A 85 10.82 -4.60 1.17
N LEU A 86 11.74 -5.55 1.34
CA LEU A 86 11.43 -6.97 1.37
C LEU A 86 10.53 -7.33 2.56
N TYR A 87 10.83 -6.83 3.77
CA TYR A 87 9.99 -7.02 4.95
C TYR A 87 8.62 -6.39 4.79
N GLY A 88 8.56 -5.15 4.31
CA GLY A 88 7.31 -4.44 4.02
C GLY A 88 6.46 -5.20 3.01
N ALA A 89 7.06 -5.72 1.93
CA ALA A 89 6.35 -6.54 0.95
C ALA A 89 5.90 -7.89 1.53
N ALA A 90 6.76 -8.55 2.32
CA ALA A 90 6.49 -9.86 2.89
C ALA A 90 5.27 -9.86 3.82
N PHE A 91 5.02 -8.76 4.54
CA PHE A 91 3.85 -8.62 5.41
C PHE A 91 2.69 -7.87 4.74
N GLY A 92 2.97 -6.81 4.01
CA GLY A 92 1.94 -5.96 3.39
C GLY A 92 1.23 -6.60 2.21
N VAL A 93 1.92 -7.41 1.40
CA VAL A 93 1.29 -8.10 0.25
C VAL A 93 0.28 -9.15 0.72
N PRO A 94 0.60 -10.08 1.65
CA PRO A 94 -0.39 -11.01 2.17
C PRO A 94 -1.62 -10.34 2.79
N VAL A 95 -1.44 -9.24 3.53
CA VAL A 95 -2.56 -8.47 4.09
C VAL A 95 -3.46 -7.92 2.97
N ALA A 96 -2.87 -7.34 1.92
CA ALA A 96 -3.64 -6.88 0.77
C ALA A 96 -4.35 -8.05 0.05
N THR A 97 -3.75 -9.25 0.01
CA THR A 97 -4.35 -10.45 -0.57
C THR A 97 -5.60 -10.89 0.19
N ILE A 98 -5.48 -11.00 1.51
CA ILE A 98 -6.57 -11.46 2.40
C ILE A 98 -7.75 -10.49 2.33
N LEU A 99 -7.48 -9.19 2.18
CA LEU A 99 -8.51 -8.16 2.06
C LEU A 99 -9.04 -7.97 0.63
N SER A 100 -8.39 -8.53 -0.39
CA SER A 100 -8.85 -8.44 -1.78
C SER A 100 -10.31 -8.91 -2.01
N PRO A 101 -10.81 -10.00 -1.39
CA PRO A 101 -12.21 -10.41 -1.55
C PRO A 101 -13.23 -9.40 -1.01
N LEU A 102 -12.87 -8.44 -0.13
CA LEU A 102 -13.80 -7.35 0.22
C LEU A 102 -14.23 -6.53 -0.99
N ALA A 103 -13.39 -6.43 -2.04
CA ALA A 103 -13.73 -5.74 -3.28
C ALA A 103 -14.96 -6.33 -3.98
N LEU A 104 -15.10 -7.64 -3.90
CA LEU A 104 -16.17 -8.39 -4.56
C LEU A 104 -17.49 -8.27 -3.79
N ILE A 105 -17.42 -8.24 -2.46
CA ILE A 105 -18.60 -8.10 -1.57
C ILE A 105 -19.21 -6.71 -1.73
N GLU A 106 -18.38 -5.66 -1.78
CA GLU A 106 -18.87 -4.28 -1.90
C GLU A 106 -19.52 -4.02 -3.27
N ARG A 107 -19.01 -4.62 -4.35
CA ARG A 107 -19.65 -4.55 -5.67
C ARG A 107 -21.03 -5.21 -5.69
N ARG A 108 -21.20 -6.32 -4.96
CA ARG A 108 -22.49 -7.02 -4.87
C ARG A 108 -23.54 -6.16 -4.19
N ARG A 109 -23.20 -5.52 -3.05
CA ARG A 109 -24.10 -4.57 -2.37
C ARG A 109 -24.60 -3.45 -3.27
N VAL A 110 -23.69 -2.75 -3.95
CA VAL A 110 -24.04 -1.62 -4.82
C VAL A 110 -24.96 -2.06 -5.98
N ASN A 111 -24.75 -3.28 -6.51
CA ASN A 111 -25.60 -3.80 -7.56
C ASN A 111 -27.01 -4.15 -7.05
N ASP A 112 -27.13 -4.76 -5.88
CA ASP A 112 -28.42 -5.10 -5.27
C ASP A 112 -29.24 -3.82 -4.95
N ASP A 113 -28.59 -2.77 -4.45
CA ASP A 113 -29.23 -1.47 -4.19
C ASP A 113 -29.74 -0.81 -5.49
N SER A 114 -29.04 -0.98 -6.61
CA SER A 114 -29.42 -0.41 -7.91
C SER A 114 -30.56 -1.15 -8.62
N VAL A 115 -30.78 -2.43 -8.32
CA VAL A 115 -31.87 -3.24 -8.89
C VAL A 115 -33.17 -3.07 -8.08
N SER A 116 -33.07 -2.56 -6.85
CA SER A 116 -34.21 -2.31 -5.96
C SER A 116 -34.89 -0.94 -6.14
N ASN A 117 -34.37 -0.09 -7.04
CA ASN A 117 -34.97 1.19 -7.45
C ASN A 117 -35.47 1.12 -8.90
#